data_AF-Q0WT19-F1
#
_entry.id   AF-Q0WT19-F1
#
_cell.length_a   1.000
_cell.length_b   1.000
_cell.length_c   1.000
_cell.angle_alpha   90.00
_cell.angle_beta   90.00
_cell.angle_gamma   90.00
#
_symmetry.space_group_name_H-M   'P 1'
#
loop_
_entity.id
_entity.type
_entity.pdbx_description
1 polymer ?
#
loop_
_entity_poly.entity_id
_entity_poly.type
_entity_poly.pdbx_seq_one_letter_code
_entity_poly.pdbx_strand_id
1 'polypeptide(L)'
;MGKILKSKSSWPRTVVRKWLNLRSGAYEFHSDYPVKGMEPRRKSCSDMIVPENFQGWLGQGNGDLKHSTGEQHVTRVDDKLDLKMFVGTWNVGGKSPHEGLDLKDWLKSPADADIYVLGFQEIVPLNAGNVLGAEDNGPAAKWLSLIREALNNTNNLSPNELEHTKSSQQPRFSFSGLSDDTPIPCNSTPPRGYSLAASKQMVGIFLCVWVRDDLRKRITNLKVSCVGRGIMGYLGNKGSVSISMSLHETSLCFVCTHLTSGEKEGDELRRNLDVTEIFKRTRFSRSSKDSRPETIMDHDKVIWLGDLNYRLRASSDLHEQLRNHDWESLLEKDQLKIEQRAGRIFKGWEEGKIYFAPTYKYRINSDNYVVQTEKSKEKRRTPAWCDRILWKGDGMKQLWYVRGESKFSDHRPVQSLFSVHIDLKNQSNRKTKPVNQNHRPNPVLTYTCHGKVQAEEILLLTRAQSCIDTLPRLISSAS
;
A
#
# COMPACT_ATOMS: atom_id res chain seq x y z
N MET A 1 37.10 45.71 -9.77
CA MET A 1 35.70 45.83 -9.32
C MET A 1 34.91 44.60 -9.76
N GLY A 2 34.43 43.81 -8.79
CA GLY A 2 33.34 42.81 -8.84
C GLY A 2 33.36 41.67 -9.87
N LYS A 3 34.08 40.56 -9.60
CA LYS A 3 34.03 39.31 -10.39
C LYS A 3 32.80 38.45 -10.01
N ILE A 4 32.00 38.07 -11.01
CA ILE A 4 30.91 37.07 -10.90
C ILE A 4 31.52 35.67 -10.77
N LEU A 5 31.39 35.05 -9.59
CA LEU A 5 31.74 33.65 -9.35
C LEU A 5 30.62 32.73 -9.86
N LYS A 6 30.85 32.06 -10.99
CA LYS A 6 30.06 30.90 -11.43
C LYS A 6 30.37 29.71 -10.53
N SER A 7 29.52 29.38 -9.56
CA SER A 7 29.61 28.10 -8.85
C SER A 7 28.99 26.97 -9.69
N LYS A 8 29.83 26.12 -10.27
CA LYS A 8 29.41 24.82 -10.81
C LYS A 8 29.12 23.89 -9.62
N SER A 9 27.88 23.42 -9.46
CA SER A 9 27.53 22.44 -8.43
C SER A 9 28.09 21.06 -8.78
N SER A 10 29.09 20.59 -8.04
CA SER A 10 29.57 19.21 -8.09
C SER A 10 28.79 18.35 -7.10
N TRP A 11 28.14 17.30 -7.57
CA TRP A 11 27.36 16.37 -6.76
C TRP A 11 28.25 15.49 -5.87
N PRO A 12 27.88 15.22 -4.61
CA PRO A 12 28.50 14.18 -3.81
C PRO A 12 28.42 12.83 -4.54
N ARG A 13 29.53 12.07 -4.53
CA ARG A 13 29.64 10.77 -5.24
C ARG A 13 28.52 9.78 -4.90
N THR A 14 27.96 9.86 -3.69
CA THR A 14 26.86 9.00 -3.22
C THR A 14 25.55 9.24 -3.98
N VAL A 15 25.21 10.51 -4.25
CA VAL A 15 23.99 10.87 -5.01
C VAL A 15 24.11 10.44 -6.47
N VAL A 16 25.30 10.63 -7.06
CA VAL A 16 25.60 10.16 -8.43
C VAL A 16 25.53 8.63 -8.50
N ARG A 17 26.03 7.91 -7.50
CA ARG A 17 25.98 6.45 -7.46
C ARG A 17 24.55 5.92 -7.33
N LYS A 18 23.70 6.56 -6.51
CA LYS A 18 22.27 6.23 -6.41
C LYS A 18 21.51 6.58 -7.69
N TRP A 19 21.86 7.69 -8.34
CA TRP A 19 21.33 8.08 -9.66
C TRP A 19 21.65 7.02 -10.74
N LEU A 20 22.89 6.52 -10.78
CA LEU A 20 23.30 5.45 -11.70
C LEU A 20 22.69 4.08 -11.33
N ASN A 21 22.49 3.80 -10.04
CA ASN A 21 21.96 2.53 -9.52
C ASN A 21 20.43 2.47 -9.44
N LEU A 22 19.69 3.55 -9.72
CA LEU A 22 18.22 3.56 -9.81
C LEU A 22 17.68 2.78 -11.03
N ARG A 23 18.49 1.96 -11.68
CA ARG A 23 18.04 0.95 -12.64
C ARG A 23 17.24 -0.14 -11.90
N SER A 24 15.92 0.02 -11.96
CA SER A 24 14.86 -0.95 -11.69
C SER A 24 15.17 -1.99 -10.61
N GLY A 25 14.75 -1.72 -9.36
CA GLY A 25 14.66 -2.71 -8.29
C GLY A 25 13.61 -3.81 -8.53
N ALA A 26 13.26 -4.08 -9.80
CA ALA A 26 12.24 -5.04 -10.22
C ALA A 26 12.55 -6.48 -9.79
N TYR A 27 13.79 -6.79 -9.45
CA TYR A 27 14.24 -8.12 -9.05
C TYR A 27 14.42 -8.29 -7.54
N GLU A 28 14.22 -7.27 -6.72
CA GLU A 28 14.39 -7.36 -5.27
C GLU A 28 13.08 -6.94 -4.58
N PHE A 29 12.24 -7.93 -4.28
CA PHE A 29 11.01 -7.78 -3.51
C PHE A 29 10.85 -8.99 -2.59
N HIS A 30 10.17 -8.81 -1.47
CA HIS A 30 9.98 -9.89 -0.49
C HIS A 30 8.66 -10.60 -0.77
N SER A 31 8.70 -11.94 -0.81
CA SER A 31 7.58 -12.80 -1.18
C SER A 31 7.72 -14.15 -0.49
N ASP A 32 6.60 -14.72 -0.02
CA ASP A 32 6.53 -16.10 0.44
C ASP A 32 6.49 -17.10 -0.75
N TYR A 33 6.57 -16.61 -2.00
CA TYR A 33 6.39 -17.36 -3.22
C TYR A 33 7.73 -17.56 -3.92
N PRO A 34 8.02 -18.76 -4.44
CA PRO A 34 9.20 -18.96 -5.29
C PRO A 34 8.99 -18.23 -6.63
N VAL A 35 9.72 -17.14 -6.85
CA VAL A 35 9.68 -16.38 -8.11
C VAL A 35 10.53 -17.11 -9.15
N LYS A 36 9.90 -17.82 -10.10
CA LYS A 36 10.60 -18.44 -11.23
C LYS A 36 11.35 -17.36 -12.02
N GLY A 37 12.69 -17.44 -12.03
CA GLY A 37 13.58 -16.49 -12.73
C GLY A 37 14.49 -15.65 -11.82
N MET A 38 14.37 -15.78 -10.49
CA MET A 38 15.26 -15.15 -9.51
C MET A 38 16.21 -16.20 -8.93
N GLU A 39 17.28 -16.54 -9.66
CA GLU A 39 18.39 -17.28 -9.06
C GLU A 39 19.14 -16.36 -8.07
N PRO A 40 19.31 -16.75 -6.80
CA PRO A 40 20.08 -15.95 -5.87
C PRO A 40 21.55 -15.97 -6.31
N ARG A 41 22.08 -14.83 -6.77
CA ARG A 41 23.53 -14.64 -6.86
C ARG A 41 24.11 -14.83 -5.46
N ARG A 42 24.87 -15.92 -5.28
CA ARG A 42 25.68 -16.20 -4.08
C ARG A 42 26.39 -14.93 -3.62
N LYS A 43 25.97 -14.35 -2.50
CA LYS A 43 26.80 -13.41 -1.75
C LYS A 43 27.75 -14.24 -0.88
N SER A 44 29.02 -13.91 -1.01
CA SER A 44 30.17 -14.51 -0.32
C SER A 44 29.99 -14.48 1.20
N CYS A 45 30.44 -15.54 1.87
CA CYS A 45 30.31 -15.76 3.30
C CYS A 45 31.18 -14.82 4.14
N SER A 46 30.56 -14.05 5.02
CA SER A 46 31.04 -13.64 6.35
C SER A 46 29.82 -13.06 7.07
N ASP A 47 29.66 -13.40 8.35
CA ASP A 47 28.61 -12.92 9.26
C ASP A 47 27.30 -13.75 9.25
N MET A 48 27.43 -15.02 9.64
CA MET A 48 26.34 -15.78 10.26
C MET A 48 26.50 -15.73 11.79
N ILE A 49 25.48 -15.21 12.47
CA ILE A 49 25.19 -15.55 13.87
C ILE A 49 23.78 -16.14 13.86
N VAL A 50 23.69 -17.44 14.15
CA VAL A 50 22.44 -18.19 14.30
C VAL A 50 22.40 -18.70 15.73
N PRO A 51 21.34 -18.45 16.51
CA PRO A 51 21.09 -19.18 17.75
C PRO A 51 20.50 -20.55 17.43
N GLU A 52 21.10 -21.58 18.03
CA GLU A 52 20.69 -22.99 17.99
C GLU A 52 19.28 -23.21 18.55
N ASN A 53 18.67 -24.33 18.12
CA ASN A 53 17.49 -25.03 18.66
C ASN A 53 16.21 -24.96 17.80
N PHE A 54 16.15 -25.78 16.75
CA PHE A 54 14.95 -26.60 16.49
C PHE A 54 15.34 -27.80 15.62
N GLN A 55 15.44 -28.97 16.26
CA GLN A 55 15.80 -30.24 15.65
C GLN A 55 14.59 -31.16 15.70
N GLY A 56 14.23 -31.74 14.55
CA GLY A 56 13.36 -32.91 14.47
C GLY A 56 12.07 -32.71 13.68
N TRP A 57 12.09 -33.13 12.41
CA TRP A 57 11.33 -34.29 11.92
C TRP A 57 11.31 -34.28 10.38
N LEU A 58 12.24 -35.03 9.78
CA LEU A 58 12.10 -35.60 8.44
C LEU A 58 11.66 -37.04 8.64
N GLY A 59 10.46 -37.38 8.17
CA GLY A 59 9.94 -38.74 8.12
C GLY A 59 9.07 -38.90 6.89
N GLN A 60 9.56 -39.68 5.93
CA GLN A 60 8.82 -40.12 4.74
C GLN A 60 7.68 -41.06 5.17
N GLY A 61 6.51 -40.88 4.55
CA GLY A 61 5.41 -41.84 4.61
C GLY A 61 4.52 -41.68 3.38
N ASN A 62 4.65 -42.60 2.43
CA ASN A 62 3.69 -42.78 1.34
C ASN A 62 2.37 -43.29 1.92
N GLY A 63 1.27 -42.66 1.54
CA GLY A 63 -0.09 -43.12 1.85
C GLY A 63 -1.08 -42.38 0.97
N ASP A 64 -1.52 -43.05 -0.09
CA ASP A 64 -2.64 -42.61 -0.93
C ASP A 64 -3.91 -42.54 -0.09
N LEU A 65 -4.49 -41.35 0.05
CA LEU A 65 -5.84 -41.20 0.57
C LEU A 65 -6.61 -40.16 -0.26
N LYS A 66 -7.54 -40.66 -1.07
CA LYS A 66 -8.59 -39.88 -1.72
C LYS A 66 -9.47 -39.26 -0.64
N HIS A 67 -9.51 -37.94 -0.54
CA HIS A 67 -10.57 -37.25 0.20
C HIS A 67 -11.18 -36.14 -0.66
N SER A 68 -12.51 -36.25 -0.76
CA SER A 68 -13.45 -35.35 -1.42
C SER A 68 -13.38 -33.95 -0.80
N THR A 69 -13.06 -32.94 -1.60
CA THR A 69 -13.13 -31.52 -1.18
C THR A 69 -14.55 -31.00 -1.34
N GLY A 70 -15.22 -30.77 -0.22
CA GLY A 70 -16.45 -29.97 -0.15
C GLY A 70 -16.17 -28.52 -0.53
N GLU A 71 -16.84 -28.05 -1.59
CA GLU A 71 -16.75 -26.68 -2.07
C GLU A 71 -17.60 -25.74 -1.20
N GLN A 72 -16.96 -24.82 -0.47
CA GLN A 72 -17.64 -23.75 0.24
C GLN A 72 -17.56 -22.42 -0.54
N HIS A 73 -18.74 -21.99 -1.01
CA HIS A 73 -19.20 -20.63 -1.33
C HIS A 73 -18.24 -19.63 -2.00
N VAL A 74 -17.45 -20.07 -2.98
CA VAL A 74 -17.14 -19.17 -4.10
C VAL A 74 -18.21 -19.38 -5.14
N THR A 75 -18.98 -18.33 -5.44
CA THR A 75 -20.01 -18.41 -6.48
C THR A 75 -19.31 -18.57 -7.83
N ARG A 76 -19.17 -19.82 -8.28
CA ARG A 76 -18.76 -20.12 -9.64
C ARG A 76 -19.97 -19.88 -10.53
N VAL A 77 -19.88 -18.83 -11.33
CA VAL A 77 -20.81 -18.58 -12.43
C VAL A 77 -19.94 -18.55 -13.67
N ASP A 78 -20.11 -19.51 -14.58
CA ASP A 78 -19.49 -19.59 -15.91
C ASP A 78 -18.03 -19.12 -16.01
N ASP A 79 -17.07 -20.05 -15.90
CA ASP A 79 -15.62 -19.83 -16.07
C ASP A 79 -15.01 -18.66 -15.27
N LYS A 80 -15.73 -18.15 -14.26
CA LYS A 80 -15.31 -17.03 -13.41
C LYS A 80 -15.44 -17.35 -11.93
N LEU A 81 -14.57 -16.70 -11.17
CA LEU A 81 -14.47 -16.76 -9.72
C LEU A 81 -14.73 -15.34 -9.19
N ASP A 82 -15.78 -15.14 -8.39
CA ASP A 82 -15.96 -13.86 -7.68
C ASP A 82 -15.16 -13.90 -6.37
N LEU A 83 -14.12 -13.07 -6.30
CA LEU A 83 -13.27 -12.92 -5.11
C LEU A 83 -13.52 -11.58 -4.42
N LYS A 84 -13.30 -11.54 -3.11
CA LYS A 84 -13.27 -10.32 -2.31
C LYS A 84 -11.85 -9.80 -2.16
N MET A 85 -11.65 -8.51 -2.41
CA MET A 85 -10.34 -7.87 -2.28
C MET A 85 -10.44 -6.68 -1.33
N PHE A 86 -9.73 -6.76 -0.21
CA PHE A 86 -9.52 -5.65 0.70
C PHE A 86 -8.38 -4.78 0.18
N VAL A 87 -8.59 -3.47 0.15
CA VAL A 87 -7.57 -2.48 -0.24
C VAL A 87 -7.49 -1.42 0.86
N GLY A 88 -6.32 -1.23 1.44
CA GLY A 88 -6.06 -0.22 2.47
C GLY A 88 -4.94 0.73 2.05
N THR A 89 -5.09 2.02 2.36
CA THR A 89 -4.02 3.02 2.23
C THR A 89 -3.85 3.81 3.52
N TRP A 90 -2.61 4.04 3.95
CA TRP A 90 -2.32 4.83 5.15
C TRP A 90 -0.98 5.56 5.09
N ASN A 91 -1.01 6.90 5.12
CA ASN A 91 0.18 7.69 5.41
C ASN A 91 0.45 7.64 6.93
N VAL A 92 1.56 7.03 7.33
CA VAL A 92 1.90 6.77 8.74
C VAL A 92 2.83 7.83 9.35
N GLY A 93 3.05 8.95 8.66
CA GLY A 93 3.65 10.17 9.21
C GLY A 93 5.09 10.03 9.68
N GLY A 94 5.89 9.17 9.04
CA GLY A 94 7.30 8.94 9.37
C GLY A 94 7.50 8.04 10.59
N LYS A 95 6.45 7.42 11.13
CA LYS A 95 6.51 6.64 12.36
C LYS A 95 6.66 5.14 12.08
N SER A 96 7.62 4.51 12.75
CA SER A 96 7.70 3.05 12.82
C SER A 96 6.58 2.52 13.73
N PRO A 97 5.95 1.39 13.41
CA PRO A 97 4.92 0.83 14.28
C PRO A 97 5.55 0.35 15.60
N HIS A 98 4.82 0.52 16.71
CA HIS A 98 5.19 0.02 18.03
C HIS A 98 4.58 -1.37 18.25
N GLU A 99 5.13 -2.17 19.17
CA GLU A 99 4.74 -3.57 19.38
C GLU A 99 3.27 -3.76 19.77
N GLY A 100 2.65 -2.78 20.42
CA GLY A 100 1.22 -2.81 20.80
C GLY A 100 0.25 -2.27 19.74
N LEU A 101 0.71 -1.93 18.54
CA LEU A 101 -0.18 -1.41 17.49
C LEU A 101 -1.05 -2.53 16.92
N ASP A 102 -2.32 -2.55 17.31
CA ASP A 102 -3.30 -3.49 16.75
C ASP A 102 -3.80 -3.02 15.38
N LEU A 103 -3.65 -3.87 14.36
CA LEU A 103 -4.13 -3.63 13.01
C LEU A 103 -5.48 -4.31 12.72
N LYS A 104 -6.03 -5.13 13.63
CA LYS A 104 -7.26 -5.90 13.40
C LYS A 104 -8.44 -5.00 13.05
N ASP A 105 -8.60 -3.87 13.75
CA ASP A 105 -9.68 -2.91 13.47
C ASP A 105 -9.56 -2.27 12.07
N TRP A 106 -8.34 -2.03 11.61
CA TRP A 106 -8.09 -1.53 10.25
C TRP A 106 -8.13 -2.63 9.20
N LEU A 107 -7.99 -3.91 9.54
CA LEU A 107 -8.09 -5.01 8.57
C LEU A 107 -9.48 -5.66 8.55
N LYS A 108 -10.41 -5.15 9.36
CA LYS A 108 -11.80 -5.62 9.43
C LYS A 108 -12.62 -5.06 8.26
N SER A 109 -13.37 -5.95 7.61
CA SER A 109 -14.31 -5.61 6.54
C SER A 109 -15.68 -6.29 6.76
N PRO A 110 -16.75 -5.85 6.06
CA PRO A 110 -18.07 -6.46 6.17
C PRO A 110 -18.15 -7.94 5.73
N ALA A 111 -17.14 -8.43 5.02
CA ALA A 111 -16.98 -9.82 4.63
C ALA A 111 -15.49 -10.18 4.60
N ASP A 112 -15.16 -11.46 4.72
CA ASP A 112 -13.80 -11.97 4.59
C ASP A 112 -13.24 -11.68 3.19
N ALA A 113 -12.00 -11.20 3.13
CA ALA A 113 -11.33 -10.91 1.87
C ALA A 113 -10.41 -12.07 1.44
N ASP A 114 -10.35 -12.36 0.15
CA ASP A 114 -9.45 -13.37 -0.40
C ASP A 114 -8.05 -12.80 -0.68
N ILE A 115 -7.98 -11.48 -0.89
CA ILE A 115 -6.76 -10.73 -1.21
C ILE A 115 -6.76 -9.45 -0.38
N TYR A 116 -5.64 -9.15 0.28
CA TYR A 116 -5.39 -7.87 0.96
C TYR A 116 -4.28 -7.10 0.23
N VAL A 117 -4.57 -5.87 -0.18
CA VAL A 117 -3.63 -4.95 -0.82
C VAL A 117 -3.43 -3.75 0.10
N LEU A 118 -2.26 -3.62 0.71
CA LEU A 118 -2.01 -2.60 1.73
C LEU A 118 -0.87 -1.68 1.29
N GLY A 119 -1.20 -0.42 1.07
CA GLY A 119 -0.28 0.65 0.70
C GLY A 119 -0.02 1.60 1.85
N PHE A 120 1.23 1.98 2.05
CA PHE A 120 1.64 2.92 3.08
C PHE A 120 2.51 4.02 2.48
N GLN A 121 2.45 5.19 3.11
CA GLN A 121 3.31 6.32 2.81
C GLN A 121 3.97 6.80 4.10
N GLU A 122 5.18 7.35 3.99
CA GLU A 122 5.99 7.78 5.12
C GLU A 122 6.25 6.68 6.17
N ILE A 123 6.51 5.44 5.77
CA ILE A 123 6.89 4.38 6.74
C ILE A 123 8.25 4.61 7.42
N VAL A 124 9.03 5.57 6.90
CA VAL A 124 10.27 6.07 7.47
C VAL A 124 10.21 7.60 7.52
N PRO A 125 10.88 8.27 8.48
CA PRO A 125 10.99 9.72 8.49
C PRO A 125 11.58 10.22 7.17
N LEU A 126 10.97 11.20 6.51
CA LEU A 126 11.47 11.76 5.24
C LEU A 126 12.65 12.73 5.45
N ASN A 127 13.67 12.27 6.19
CA ASN A 127 14.91 13.01 6.39
C ASN A 127 15.97 12.69 5.30
N ALA A 128 17.05 13.45 5.23
CA ALA A 128 18.07 13.33 4.19
C ALA A 128 18.75 11.95 4.22
N GLY A 129 18.91 11.39 5.42
CA GLY A 129 19.44 10.03 5.63
C GLY A 129 18.58 8.98 4.93
N ASN A 130 17.27 8.97 5.15
CA ASN A 130 16.37 7.98 4.55
C ASN A 130 16.15 8.21 3.04
N VAL A 131 16.13 9.47 2.59
CA VAL A 131 15.92 9.80 1.18
C VAL A 131 17.16 9.53 0.33
N LEU A 132 18.35 9.89 0.81
CA LEU A 132 19.61 9.81 0.06
C LEU A 132 20.48 8.59 0.43
N GLY A 133 20.32 8.05 1.63
CA GLY A 133 21.08 6.92 2.14
C GLY A 133 20.62 5.56 1.59
N ALA A 134 21.16 4.49 2.19
CA ALA A 134 20.70 3.14 1.96
C ALA A 134 19.26 2.98 2.45
N GLU A 135 18.48 2.16 1.77
CA GLU A 135 17.10 1.89 2.16
C GLU A 135 17.07 1.03 3.42
N ASP A 136 16.51 1.57 4.50
CA ASP A 136 16.24 0.82 5.74
C ASP A 136 14.93 0.06 5.60
N ASN A 137 15.03 -1.27 5.50
CA ASN A 137 13.89 -2.18 5.40
C ASN A 137 13.32 -2.59 6.77
N GLY A 138 13.93 -2.17 7.89
CA GLY A 138 13.49 -2.50 9.24
C GLY A 138 12.02 -2.11 9.49
N PRO A 139 11.60 -0.87 9.16
CA PRO A 139 10.21 -0.46 9.28
C PRO A 139 9.23 -1.31 8.45
N ALA A 140 9.56 -1.65 7.20
CA ALA A 140 8.73 -2.54 6.39
C ALA A 140 8.61 -3.94 7.00
N ALA A 141 9.70 -4.51 7.52
CA ALA A 141 9.67 -5.81 8.19
C ALA A 141 8.74 -5.82 9.42
N LYS A 142 8.75 -4.75 10.22
CA LYS A 142 7.82 -4.59 11.36
C LYS A 142 6.37 -4.52 10.91
N TRP A 143 6.06 -3.72 9.88
CA TRP A 143 4.72 -3.67 9.30
C TRP A 143 4.25 -5.04 8.81
N LEU A 144 5.11 -5.77 8.08
CA LEU A 144 4.80 -7.12 7.61
C LEU A 144 4.52 -8.10 8.76
N SER A 145 5.27 -8.01 9.85
CA SER A 145 5.06 -8.85 11.04
C SER A 145 3.69 -8.60 11.66
N LEU A 146 3.33 -7.33 11.92
CA LEU A 146 2.03 -6.97 12.49
C LEU A 146 0.86 -7.35 11.58
N ILE A 147 1.01 -7.19 10.26
CA ILE A 147 -0.02 -7.60 9.29
C ILE A 147 -0.18 -9.12 9.30
N ARG A 148 0.93 -9.87 9.30
CA ARG A 148 0.88 -11.34 9.35
C ARG A 148 0.16 -11.81 10.61
N GLU A 149 0.47 -11.19 11.74
CA GLU A 149 -0.16 -11.48 13.03
C GLU A 149 -1.67 -11.19 12.98
N ALA A 150 -2.05 -10.00 12.52
CA ALA A 150 -3.44 -9.58 12.44
C ALA A 150 -4.29 -10.44 11.47
N LEU A 151 -3.71 -10.90 10.36
CA LEU A 151 -4.39 -11.73 9.37
C LEU A 151 -4.50 -13.21 9.76
N ASN A 152 -3.54 -13.75 10.52
CA ASN A 152 -3.46 -15.20 10.76
C ASN A 152 -3.75 -15.64 12.21
N ASN A 153 -3.69 -14.75 13.20
CA ASN A 153 -3.96 -15.13 14.59
C ASN A 153 -5.47 -15.10 14.90
N THR A 154 -6.09 -16.27 14.85
CA THR A 154 -7.53 -16.51 15.11
C THR A 154 -7.90 -16.67 16.59
N ASN A 155 -7.01 -16.32 17.53
CA ASN A 155 -7.19 -16.53 18.97
C ASN A 155 -8.25 -15.64 19.67
N ASN A 156 -9.19 -15.02 18.94
CA ASN A 156 -10.31 -14.27 19.53
C ASN A 156 -11.68 -14.82 19.07
N LEU A 157 -11.81 -16.12 18.83
CA LEU A 157 -13.10 -16.78 19.05
C LEU A 157 -13.45 -16.57 20.54
N SER A 158 -14.57 -15.92 20.80
CA SER A 158 -15.00 -15.53 22.15
C SER A 158 -14.89 -16.69 23.15
N PRO A 159 -14.44 -16.46 24.40
CA PRO A 159 -14.39 -17.48 25.44
C PRO A 159 -15.71 -18.23 25.68
N ASN A 160 -16.84 -17.66 25.26
CA ASN A 160 -18.18 -18.20 25.49
C ASN A 160 -18.53 -19.49 24.72
N GLU A 161 -17.69 -19.95 23.78
CA GLU A 161 -17.94 -21.24 23.09
C GLU A 161 -17.14 -22.41 23.68
N LEU A 162 -16.19 -22.17 24.61
CA LEU A 162 -15.32 -23.23 25.15
C LEU A 162 -15.77 -23.84 26.49
N GLU A 163 -16.82 -23.32 27.13
CA GLU A 163 -17.23 -23.78 28.47
C GLU A 163 -18.22 -24.97 28.48
N HIS A 164 -18.76 -25.40 27.34
CA HIS A 164 -19.76 -26.48 27.31
C HIS A 164 -19.22 -27.92 27.20
N THR A 165 -17.91 -28.14 27.32
CA THR A 165 -17.32 -29.50 27.20
C THR A 165 -16.49 -29.97 28.41
N LYS A 166 -16.54 -29.27 29.55
CA LYS A 166 -15.79 -29.67 30.76
C LYS A 166 -16.68 -29.80 32.00
N SER A 167 -17.61 -30.75 32.00
CA SER A 167 -18.25 -31.25 33.23
C SER A 167 -18.86 -32.64 33.03
N SER A 168 -18.11 -33.68 33.38
CA SER A 168 -18.59 -34.97 33.92
C SER A 168 -17.46 -36.00 33.90
N GLN A 169 -16.60 -35.94 34.93
CA GLN A 169 -15.78 -37.08 35.31
C GLN A 169 -16.59 -37.95 36.27
N GLN A 170 -16.92 -39.19 35.90
CA GLN A 170 -17.12 -40.28 36.86
C GLN A 170 -16.57 -41.61 36.32
N PRO A 171 -16.03 -42.51 37.18
CA PRO A 171 -15.07 -43.53 36.77
C PRO A 171 -15.64 -44.96 36.74
N ARG A 172 -15.08 -45.75 35.80
CA ARG A 172 -14.88 -47.22 35.72
C ARG A 172 -16.08 -48.14 35.99
N PHE A 173 -16.44 -48.98 35.00
CA PHE A 173 -16.50 -50.46 35.09
C PHE A 173 -16.67 -51.06 33.68
N SER A 174 -16.41 -52.36 33.56
CA SER A 174 -15.87 -53.09 32.41
C SER A 174 -16.91 -53.74 31.47
N PHE A 175 -16.47 -53.92 30.21
CA PHE A 175 -16.74 -55.01 29.23
C PHE A 175 -18.05 -55.07 28.42
N SER A 176 -17.83 -55.06 27.09
CA SER A 176 -18.58 -55.64 25.96
C SER A 176 -20.05 -55.28 25.73
N GLY A 177 -20.33 -54.63 24.61
CA GLY A 177 -21.67 -54.51 24.02
C GLY A 177 -21.58 -53.78 22.68
N LEU A 178 -22.04 -54.44 21.62
CA LEU A 178 -22.05 -53.97 20.23
C LEU A 178 -22.92 -52.71 20.01
N SER A 179 -22.64 -52.06 18.88
CA SER A 179 -23.51 -51.23 18.02
C SER A 179 -24.07 -49.92 18.58
N ASP A 180 -23.60 -48.78 18.06
CA ASP A 180 -24.42 -47.99 17.12
C ASP A 180 -23.57 -46.95 16.38
N ASP A 181 -23.77 -46.85 15.07
CA ASP A 181 -23.10 -45.91 14.16
C ASP A 181 -23.78 -44.53 14.22
N THR A 182 -23.05 -43.48 14.53
CA THR A 182 -23.41 -42.11 14.10
C THR A 182 -22.17 -41.21 14.05
N PRO A 183 -21.69 -40.79 12.86
CA PRO A 183 -20.60 -39.82 12.77
C PRO A 183 -21.14 -38.41 13.02
N ILE A 184 -20.66 -37.75 14.09
CA ILE A 184 -20.83 -36.31 14.31
C ILE A 184 -20.01 -35.57 13.22
N PRO A 185 -20.61 -34.73 12.37
CA PRO A 185 -19.85 -33.95 11.40
C PRO A 185 -19.20 -32.75 12.09
N CYS A 186 -17.93 -32.88 12.49
CA CYS A 186 -17.09 -31.74 12.86
C CYS A 186 -16.68 -30.95 11.59
N ASN A 187 -17.59 -30.12 11.07
CA ASN A 187 -17.29 -29.12 10.05
C ASN A 187 -16.65 -27.87 10.71
N SER A 188 -15.46 -28.01 11.28
CA SER A 188 -14.60 -26.86 11.56
C SER A 188 -13.65 -26.69 10.38
N THR A 189 -13.98 -25.79 9.46
CA THR A 189 -13.09 -25.38 8.38
C THR A 189 -11.77 -24.92 8.99
N PRO A 190 -10.61 -25.46 8.59
CA PRO A 190 -9.33 -25.00 9.12
C PRO A 190 -9.24 -23.48 8.89
N PRO A 191 -8.75 -22.71 9.88
CA PRO A 191 -8.66 -21.27 9.76
C PRO A 191 -7.90 -20.90 8.48
N ARG A 192 -8.52 -20.05 7.66
CA ARG A 192 -7.98 -19.66 6.36
C ARG A 192 -6.77 -18.76 6.58
N GLY A 193 -5.58 -19.29 6.34
CA GLY A 193 -4.33 -18.53 6.40
C GLY A 193 -4.12 -17.64 5.17
N TYR A 194 -3.25 -16.65 5.33
CA TYR A 194 -2.79 -15.73 4.30
C TYR A 194 -1.27 -15.75 4.17
N SER A 195 -0.82 -15.83 2.92
CA SER A 195 0.60 -15.75 2.54
C SER A 195 0.91 -14.43 1.83
N LEU A 196 2.13 -13.90 2.02
CA LEU A 196 2.58 -12.66 1.37
C LEU A 196 2.94 -12.92 -0.10
N ALA A 197 2.12 -12.45 -1.04
CA ALA A 197 2.37 -12.55 -2.48
C ALA A 197 3.57 -11.73 -2.93
N ALA A 198 3.61 -10.45 -2.55
CA ALA A 198 4.76 -9.60 -2.80
C ALA A 198 4.71 -8.37 -1.89
N SER A 199 5.88 -7.83 -1.56
CA SER A 199 6.02 -6.54 -0.91
C SER A 199 7.25 -5.79 -1.40
N LYS A 200 7.12 -4.47 -1.49
CA LYS A 200 8.21 -3.58 -1.89
C LYS A 200 8.13 -2.25 -1.17
N GLN A 201 9.28 -1.80 -0.70
CA GLN A 201 9.53 -0.45 -0.20
C GLN A 201 10.28 0.38 -1.27
N MET A 202 9.96 1.67 -1.33
CA MET A 202 10.75 2.72 -1.97
C MET A 202 10.78 3.94 -1.05
N VAL A 203 11.88 4.14 -0.32
CA VAL A 203 12.05 5.18 0.70
C VAL A 203 10.94 5.08 1.74
N GLY A 204 9.92 5.95 1.68
CA GLY A 204 8.78 5.94 2.61
C GLY A 204 7.51 5.33 2.02
N ILE A 205 7.50 4.96 0.73
CA ILE A 205 6.35 4.32 0.07
C ILE A 205 6.50 2.82 0.21
N PHE A 206 5.46 2.15 0.69
CA PHE A 206 5.47 0.70 0.86
C PHE A 206 4.16 0.12 0.32
N LEU A 207 4.25 -1.04 -0.34
CA LEU A 207 3.09 -1.77 -0.84
C LEU A 207 3.32 -3.25 -0.57
N CYS A 208 2.30 -3.92 -0.03
CA CYS A 208 2.28 -5.36 0.14
C CYS A 208 0.94 -5.97 -0.27
N VAL A 209 0.99 -7.20 -0.78
CA VAL A 209 -0.17 -7.97 -1.22
C VAL A 209 -0.14 -9.31 -0.49
N TRP A 210 -1.21 -9.62 0.23
CA TRP A 210 -1.43 -10.89 0.93
C TRP A 210 -2.59 -11.62 0.27
N VAL A 211 -2.49 -12.93 0.18
CA VAL A 211 -3.49 -13.75 -0.51
C VAL A 211 -3.79 -14.99 0.30
N ARG A 212 -5.06 -15.37 0.33
CA ARG A 212 -5.54 -16.61 0.97
C ARG A 212 -4.76 -17.82 0.46
N ASP A 213 -4.39 -18.71 1.37
CA ASP A 213 -3.40 -19.77 1.09
C ASP A 213 -3.80 -20.75 -0.02
N ASP A 214 -5.10 -21.01 -0.22
CA ASP A 214 -5.61 -21.88 -1.29
C ASP A 214 -5.45 -21.27 -2.70
N LEU A 215 -5.41 -19.94 -2.81
CA LEU A 215 -5.15 -19.22 -4.05
C LEU A 215 -3.65 -19.12 -4.37
N ARG A 216 -2.77 -19.41 -3.41
CA ARG A 216 -1.31 -19.29 -3.54
C ARG A 216 -0.76 -19.96 -4.81
N LYS A 217 -1.22 -21.17 -5.11
CA LYS A 217 -0.74 -21.95 -6.28
C LYS A 217 -1.23 -21.39 -7.63
N ARG A 218 -2.13 -20.40 -7.61
CA ARG A 218 -2.73 -19.78 -8.80
C ARG A 218 -2.12 -18.43 -9.15
N ILE A 219 -1.26 -17.89 -8.26
CA ILE A 219 -0.54 -16.64 -8.53
C ILE A 219 0.69 -16.93 -9.38
N THR A 220 0.84 -16.19 -10.46
CA THR A 220 2.02 -16.21 -11.33
C THR A 220 2.41 -14.78 -11.72
N ASN A 221 3.50 -14.63 -12.47
CA ASN A 221 3.90 -13.36 -13.09
C ASN A 221 4.09 -12.18 -12.13
N LEU A 222 4.50 -12.46 -10.89
CA LEU A 222 4.82 -11.44 -9.90
C LEU A 222 5.99 -10.56 -10.37
N LYS A 223 5.72 -9.26 -10.54
CA LYS A 223 6.70 -8.26 -10.95
C LYS A 223 6.47 -6.97 -10.17
N VAL A 224 7.54 -6.22 -9.95
CA VAL A 224 7.51 -4.96 -9.20
C VAL A 224 8.15 -3.84 -10.02
N SER A 225 7.63 -2.63 -9.89
CA SER A 225 8.19 -1.42 -10.48
C SER A 225 8.15 -0.27 -9.49
N CYS A 226 9.20 0.55 -9.45
CA CYS A 226 9.27 1.72 -8.58
C CYS A 226 9.57 2.96 -9.42
N VAL A 227 8.82 4.04 -9.23
CA VAL A 227 9.00 5.31 -9.96
C VAL A 227 9.15 6.44 -8.95
N GLY A 228 10.37 6.96 -8.79
CA GLY A 228 10.61 8.17 -7.98
C GLY A 228 10.16 9.45 -8.69
N ARG A 229 9.54 10.35 -7.93
CA ARG A 229 8.95 11.65 -8.34
C ARG A 229 9.27 12.80 -7.40
N GLY A 230 10.03 12.55 -6.34
CA GLY A 230 10.33 13.53 -5.30
C GLY A 230 11.35 14.57 -5.73
N ILE A 231 12.33 14.84 -4.87
CA ILE A 231 13.34 15.86 -5.15
C ILE A 231 13.98 15.60 -6.54
N MET A 232 14.02 16.65 -7.37
CA MET A 232 14.44 16.65 -8.78
C MET A 232 13.62 15.77 -9.74
N GLY A 233 12.47 15.23 -9.32
CA GLY A 233 11.61 14.37 -10.13
C GLY A 233 12.05 12.91 -10.20
N TYR A 234 13.04 12.51 -9.39
CA TYR A 234 13.61 11.15 -9.41
C TYR A 234 13.80 10.51 -8.03
N LEU A 235 13.87 11.28 -6.94
CA LEU A 235 14.04 10.71 -5.61
C LEU A 235 12.75 10.02 -5.11
N GLY A 236 12.90 8.98 -4.30
CA GLY A 236 11.81 8.07 -3.91
C GLY A 236 10.89 8.57 -2.80
N ASN A 237 11.13 9.77 -2.23
CA ASN A 237 10.28 10.33 -1.17
C ASN A 237 8.86 10.72 -1.67
N LYS A 238 8.70 10.82 -2.99
CA LYS A 238 7.42 10.87 -3.71
C LYS A 238 7.51 9.94 -4.90
N GLY A 239 6.39 9.47 -5.41
CA GLY A 239 6.35 8.55 -6.55
C GLY A 239 5.40 7.38 -6.37
N SER A 240 5.79 6.22 -6.89
CA SER A 240 5.00 4.99 -6.81
C SER A 240 5.82 3.73 -6.54
N VAL A 241 5.17 2.77 -5.89
CA VAL A 241 5.51 1.35 -5.91
C VAL A 241 4.35 0.61 -6.56
N SER A 242 4.63 -0.20 -7.58
CA SER A 242 3.63 -0.94 -8.35
C SER A 242 3.93 -2.43 -8.32
N ILE A 243 2.91 -3.27 -8.04
CA ILE A 243 2.99 -4.74 -8.08
C ILE A 243 2.06 -5.24 -9.19
N SER A 244 2.61 -6.00 -10.11
CA SER A 244 1.90 -6.73 -11.17
C SER A 244 1.89 -8.21 -10.83
N MET A 245 0.74 -8.86 -11.01
CA MET A 245 0.61 -10.31 -10.85
C MET A 245 -0.50 -10.87 -11.75
N SER A 246 -0.47 -12.16 -12.01
CA SER A 246 -1.58 -12.90 -12.62
C SER A 246 -2.20 -13.81 -11.57
N LEU A 247 -3.53 -13.80 -11.48
CA LEU A 247 -4.30 -14.76 -10.69
C LEU A 247 -5.22 -15.51 -11.64
N HIS A 248 -4.98 -16.81 -11.81
CA HIS A 248 -5.50 -17.55 -12.97
C HIS A 248 -5.12 -16.82 -14.27
N GLU A 249 -6.08 -16.52 -15.13
CA GLU A 249 -5.85 -15.85 -16.42
C GLU A 249 -6.11 -14.34 -16.36
N THR A 250 -6.46 -13.81 -15.19
CA THR A 250 -6.65 -12.38 -14.98
C THR A 250 -5.37 -11.73 -14.50
N SER A 251 -4.95 -10.67 -15.17
CA SER A 251 -3.85 -9.81 -14.77
C SER A 251 -4.31 -8.68 -13.84
N LEU A 252 -3.60 -8.52 -12.72
CA LEU A 252 -3.88 -7.57 -11.66
C LEU A 252 -2.68 -6.62 -11.48
N CYS A 253 -2.94 -5.33 -11.30
CA CYS A 253 -1.93 -4.33 -10.98
C CYS A 253 -2.36 -3.47 -9.78
N PHE A 254 -1.46 -3.32 -8.82
CA PHE A 254 -1.66 -2.52 -7.62
C PHE A 254 -0.62 -1.40 -7.60
N VAL A 255 -1.05 -0.15 -7.51
CA VAL A 255 -0.17 1.03 -7.56
C VAL A 255 -0.35 1.84 -6.28
N CYS A 256 0.66 1.86 -5.41
CA CYS A 256 0.70 2.70 -4.22
C CYS A 256 1.50 3.97 -4.51
N THR A 257 0.92 5.15 -4.26
CA THR A 257 1.57 6.43 -4.55
C THR A 257 1.66 7.36 -3.36
N HIS A 258 2.66 8.24 -3.43
CA HIS A 258 2.76 9.42 -2.59
C HIS A 258 3.08 10.60 -3.52
N LEU A 259 2.06 11.38 -3.87
CA LEU A 259 2.19 12.46 -4.86
C LEU A 259 2.67 13.77 -4.23
N THR A 260 3.09 14.73 -5.06
CA THR A 260 3.53 16.06 -4.61
C THR A 260 2.54 16.70 -3.63
N SER A 261 3.02 17.03 -2.43
CA SER A 261 2.25 17.74 -1.41
C SER A 261 2.21 19.25 -1.70
N GLY A 262 1.22 19.94 -1.16
CA GLY A 262 1.09 21.39 -1.29
C GLY A 262 -0.35 21.82 -1.49
N GLU A 263 -0.65 23.05 -1.07
CA GLU A 263 -1.98 23.68 -1.09
C GLU A 263 -1.97 25.02 -1.88
N LYS A 264 -0.82 25.40 -2.46
CA LYS A 264 -0.76 26.59 -3.29
C LYS A 264 -1.45 26.32 -4.63
N GLU A 265 -1.98 27.36 -5.23
CA GLU A 265 -2.51 27.29 -6.59
C GLU A 265 -1.45 26.74 -7.56
N GLY A 266 -1.85 25.77 -8.39
CA GLY A 266 -0.97 25.07 -9.30
C GLY A 266 -0.25 23.84 -8.72
N ASP A 267 -0.35 23.56 -7.42
CA ASP A 267 0.18 22.31 -6.84
C ASP A 267 -0.58 21.08 -7.38
N GLU A 268 -1.86 21.22 -7.72
CA GLU A 268 -2.65 20.18 -8.40
C GLU A 268 -2.07 19.79 -9.77
N LEU A 269 -1.48 20.76 -10.50
CA LEU A 269 -0.82 20.49 -11.77
C LEU A 269 0.45 19.66 -11.57
N ARG A 270 1.18 19.86 -10.46
CA ARG A 270 2.34 19.03 -10.10
C ARG A 270 1.93 17.59 -9.80
N ARG A 271 0.82 17.40 -9.07
CA ARG A 271 0.25 16.07 -8.84
C ARG A 271 -0.19 15.40 -10.14
N ASN A 272 -0.81 16.14 -11.06
CA ASN A 272 -1.17 15.62 -12.38
C ASN A 272 0.07 15.14 -13.15
N LEU A 273 1.14 15.95 -13.16
CA LEU A 273 2.41 15.59 -13.79
C LEU A 273 3.04 14.34 -13.17
N ASP A 274 2.97 14.19 -11.85
CA ASP A 274 3.43 12.97 -11.17
C ASP A 274 2.65 11.74 -11.64
N VAL A 275 1.32 11.83 -11.72
CA VAL A 275 0.46 10.75 -12.23
C VAL A 275 0.83 10.40 -13.67
N THR A 276 0.96 11.39 -14.56
CA THR A 276 1.37 11.18 -15.96
C THR A 276 2.73 10.48 -16.06
N GLU A 277 3.72 10.91 -15.28
CA GLU A 277 5.05 10.32 -15.28
C GLU A 277 5.07 8.92 -14.67
N ILE A 278 4.23 8.62 -13.67
CA ILE A 278 4.08 7.26 -13.12
C ILE A 278 3.49 6.32 -14.18
N PHE A 279 2.43 6.71 -14.89
CA PHE A 279 1.90 5.91 -16.01
C PHE A 279 2.97 5.67 -17.09
N LYS A 280 3.71 6.71 -17.45
CA LYS A 280 4.73 6.65 -18.49
C LYS A 280 5.94 5.80 -18.11
N ARG A 281 6.39 5.85 -16.86
CA ARG A 281 7.65 5.22 -16.41
C ARG A 281 7.47 3.85 -15.77
N THR A 282 6.28 3.51 -15.29
CA THR A 282 6.03 2.17 -14.74
C THR A 282 6.11 1.13 -15.85
N ARG A 283 7.08 0.22 -15.74
CA ARG A 283 7.31 -0.88 -16.67
C ARG A 283 7.54 -2.18 -15.92
N PHE A 284 6.95 -3.26 -16.42
CA PHE A 284 7.09 -4.61 -15.91
C PHE A 284 7.84 -5.46 -16.96
N SER A 285 9.07 -5.90 -16.65
CA SER A 285 9.96 -6.58 -17.60
C SER A 285 9.27 -7.72 -18.35
N ARG A 286 9.46 -7.80 -19.67
CA ARG A 286 8.96 -8.89 -20.52
C ARG A 286 10.03 -9.97 -20.71
N SER A 287 9.60 -11.23 -20.69
CA SER A 287 10.30 -12.28 -21.44
C SER A 287 9.85 -12.20 -22.90
N SER A 288 10.78 -12.32 -23.83
CA SER A 288 10.71 -11.91 -25.25
C SER A 288 9.61 -12.55 -26.13
N LYS A 289 8.69 -13.35 -25.59
CA LYS A 289 7.61 -14.01 -26.33
C LYS A 289 6.24 -14.02 -25.63
N ASP A 290 6.07 -13.24 -24.57
CA ASP A 290 4.86 -13.33 -23.75
C ASP A 290 3.88 -12.16 -23.95
N SER A 291 2.58 -12.45 -23.96
CA SER A 291 1.45 -11.50 -24.02
C SER A 291 1.15 -10.84 -22.67
N ARG A 292 2.00 -11.06 -21.66
CA ARG A 292 1.88 -10.46 -20.32
C ARG A 292 1.91 -8.92 -20.36
N PRO A 293 1.22 -8.26 -19.40
CA PRO A 293 1.24 -6.81 -19.26
C PRO A 293 2.65 -6.21 -19.13
N GLU A 294 2.89 -5.09 -19.81
CA GLU A 294 4.14 -4.33 -19.76
C GLU A 294 4.00 -3.01 -19.00
N THR A 295 2.82 -2.39 -19.11
CA THR A 295 2.46 -1.13 -18.46
C THR A 295 1.29 -1.32 -17.50
N ILE A 296 1.00 -0.30 -16.67
CA ILE A 296 -0.16 -0.33 -15.76
C ILE A 296 -1.45 -0.59 -16.55
N MET A 297 -1.61 0.04 -17.71
CA MET A 297 -2.85 0.03 -18.49
C MET A 297 -3.07 -1.24 -19.32
N ASP A 298 -2.07 -2.13 -19.37
CA ASP A 298 -2.19 -3.41 -20.07
C ASP A 298 -2.83 -4.50 -19.20
N HIS A 299 -3.10 -4.23 -17.92
CA HIS A 299 -3.71 -5.18 -17.00
C HIS A 299 -5.23 -5.15 -17.11
N ASP A 300 -5.87 -6.29 -16.87
CA ASP A 300 -7.32 -6.43 -16.87
C ASP A 300 -7.97 -5.64 -15.74
N LYS A 301 -7.28 -5.60 -14.58
CA LYS A 301 -7.77 -4.95 -13.36
C LYS A 301 -6.66 -4.20 -12.66
N VAL A 302 -6.93 -2.95 -12.31
CA VAL A 302 -5.98 -2.05 -11.69
C VAL A 302 -6.59 -1.36 -10.49
N ILE A 303 -5.88 -1.38 -9.37
CA ILE A 303 -6.15 -0.54 -8.20
C ILE A 303 -5.03 0.49 -8.08
N TRP A 304 -5.41 1.76 -7.92
CA TRP A 304 -4.51 2.85 -7.61
C TRP A 304 -4.88 3.42 -6.24
N LEU A 305 -3.96 3.34 -5.30
CA LEU A 305 -4.15 3.76 -3.92
C LEU A 305 -3.01 4.68 -3.47
N GLY A 306 -3.23 5.43 -2.40
CA GLY A 306 -2.15 6.18 -1.76
C GLY A 306 -2.56 7.53 -1.20
N ASP A 307 -1.57 8.24 -0.69
CA ASP A 307 -1.65 9.67 -0.41
C ASP A 307 -1.45 10.44 -1.73
N LEU A 308 -2.57 10.71 -2.39
CA LEU A 308 -2.61 11.46 -3.64
C LEU A 308 -2.43 12.96 -3.41
N ASN A 309 -2.49 13.42 -2.16
CA ASN A 309 -2.21 14.80 -1.76
C ASN A 309 -3.05 15.90 -2.43
N TYR A 310 -4.10 15.56 -3.18
CA TYR A 310 -5.07 16.55 -3.65
C TYR A 310 -5.78 17.21 -2.47
N ARG A 311 -6.01 18.52 -2.59
CA ARG A 311 -6.56 19.39 -1.53
C ARG A 311 -7.91 19.93 -1.94
N LEU A 312 -8.53 20.70 -1.04
CA LEU A 312 -9.70 21.49 -1.37
C LEU A 312 -9.26 22.79 -2.05
N ARG A 313 -9.96 23.15 -3.12
CA ARG A 313 -9.81 24.48 -3.72
C ARG A 313 -10.30 25.52 -2.71
N ALA A 314 -9.54 26.60 -2.55
CA ALA A 314 -9.90 27.70 -1.66
C ALA A 314 -11.26 28.30 -2.06
N SER A 315 -12.10 28.56 -1.07
CA SER A 315 -13.43 29.15 -1.23
C SER A 315 -13.83 29.87 0.07
N SER A 316 -14.72 30.87 -0.02
CA SER A 316 -15.16 31.67 1.14
C SER A 316 -16.00 30.88 2.15
N ASP A 317 -16.78 29.91 1.66
CA ASP A 317 -17.68 29.04 2.43
C ASP A 317 -16.98 27.82 3.06
N LEU A 318 -15.70 27.60 2.75
CA LEU A 318 -14.91 26.42 3.13
C LEU A 318 -14.91 26.16 4.64
N HIS A 319 -14.72 27.23 5.44
CA HIS A 319 -14.67 27.12 6.90
C HIS A 319 -16.04 26.79 7.52
N GLU A 320 -17.12 27.32 6.95
CA GLU A 320 -18.48 27.04 7.39
C GLU A 320 -18.85 25.60 7.08
N GLN A 321 -18.57 25.14 5.86
CA GLN A 321 -18.85 23.77 5.44
C GLN A 321 -18.05 22.73 6.24
N LEU A 322 -16.78 23.01 6.54
CA LEU A 322 -15.98 22.15 7.43
C LEU A 322 -16.56 22.05 8.84
N ARG A 323 -17.11 23.15 9.37
CA ARG A 323 -17.72 23.21 10.70
C ARG A 323 -19.06 22.45 10.74
N ASN A 324 -19.84 22.55 9.66
CA ASN A 324 -21.15 21.93 9.54
C ASN A 324 -21.08 20.46 9.09
N HIS A 325 -19.88 19.91 8.88
CA HIS A 325 -19.68 18.56 8.35
C HIS A 325 -20.35 18.34 6.98
N ASP A 326 -20.44 19.40 6.17
CA ASP A 326 -21.04 19.37 4.84
C ASP A 326 -20.03 18.79 3.82
N TRP A 327 -19.83 17.47 3.91
CA TRP A 327 -18.87 16.76 3.08
C TRP A 327 -19.21 16.81 1.60
N GLU A 328 -20.49 16.83 1.26
CA GLU A 328 -20.96 16.87 -0.13
C GLU A 328 -20.53 18.16 -0.81
N SER A 329 -20.83 19.32 -0.21
CA SER A 329 -20.42 20.63 -0.76
C SER A 329 -18.90 20.83 -0.77
N LEU A 330 -18.19 20.19 0.16
CA LEU A 330 -16.72 20.21 0.19
C LEU A 330 -16.11 19.33 -0.91
N LEU A 331 -16.69 18.17 -1.20
CA LEU A 331 -16.21 17.27 -2.26
C LEU A 331 -16.38 17.88 -3.65
N GLU A 332 -17.33 18.80 -3.84
CA GLU A 332 -17.43 19.61 -5.06
C GLU A 332 -16.19 20.49 -5.30
N LYS A 333 -15.47 20.82 -4.23
CA LYS A 333 -14.23 21.60 -4.22
C LYS A 333 -12.97 20.73 -4.17
N ASP A 334 -13.10 19.41 -4.10
CA ASP A 334 -11.97 18.48 -4.08
C ASP A 334 -11.21 18.52 -5.41
N GLN A 335 -9.92 18.87 -5.35
CA GLN A 335 -9.11 19.01 -6.56
C GLN A 335 -9.09 17.70 -7.36
N LEU A 336 -8.98 16.52 -6.74
CA LEU A 336 -8.96 15.26 -7.50
C LEU A 336 -10.25 15.10 -8.32
N LYS A 337 -11.42 15.29 -7.68
CA LYS A 337 -12.71 15.22 -8.39
C LYS A 337 -12.83 16.28 -9.49
N ILE A 338 -12.35 17.50 -9.27
CA ILE A 338 -12.34 18.55 -10.30
C ILE A 338 -11.44 18.16 -11.48
N GLU A 339 -10.23 17.67 -11.21
CA GLU A 339 -9.28 17.25 -12.22
C GLU A 339 -9.78 16.03 -13.02
N GLN A 340 -10.48 15.09 -12.38
CA GLN A 340 -11.12 13.94 -13.01
C GLN A 340 -12.29 14.36 -13.91
N ARG A 341 -13.20 15.21 -13.41
CA ARG A 341 -14.34 15.73 -14.19
C ARG A 341 -13.90 16.49 -15.43
N ALA A 342 -12.79 17.21 -15.33
CA ALA A 342 -12.20 17.90 -16.48
C ALA A 342 -11.41 16.99 -17.43
N GLY A 343 -11.30 15.69 -17.13
CA GLY A 343 -10.62 14.70 -17.98
C GLY A 343 -9.10 14.84 -18.03
N ARG A 344 -8.48 15.56 -17.08
CA ARG A 344 -7.03 15.85 -17.07
C ARG A 344 -6.20 14.70 -16.51
N ILE A 345 -6.74 13.96 -15.53
CA ILE A 345 -6.13 12.76 -14.96
C ILE A 345 -7.16 11.64 -14.81
N PHE A 346 -6.66 10.41 -14.63
CA PHE A 346 -7.49 9.23 -14.31
C PHE A 346 -8.73 9.06 -15.20
N LYS A 347 -8.62 9.34 -16.51
CA LYS A 347 -9.73 9.19 -17.45
C LYS A 347 -10.23 7.74 -17.50
N GLY A 348 -11.52 7.54 -17.22
CA GLY A 348 -12.16 6.23 -17.19
C GLY A 348 -11.75 5.36 -15.98
N TRP A 349 -11.27 5.98 -14.92
CA TRP A 349 -11.13 5.35 -13.60
C TRP A 349 -12.34 5.69 -12.74
N GLU A 350 -12.62 4.83 -11.78
CA GLU A 350 -13.74 4.96 -10.85
C GLU A 350 -13.24 5.20 -9.42
N GLU A 351 -14.06 5.90 -8.63
CA GLU A 351 -13.90 6.08 -7.19
C GLU A 351 -15.29 6.01 -6.56
N GLY A 352 -15.42 5.34 -5.41
CA GLY A 352 -16.67 5.28 -4.67
C GLY A 352 -17.10 6.63 -4.14
N LYS A 353 -18.38 6.71 -3.79
CA LYS A 353 -18.91 7.86 -3.07
C LYS A 353 -18.23 7.95 -1.70
N ILE A 354 -17.74 9.14 -1.38
CA ILE A 354 -17.08 9.43 -0.10
C ILE A 354 -18.13 9.96 0.86
N TYR A 355 -18.35 9.24 1.95
CA TYR A 355 -19.28 9.62 3.04
C TYR A 355 -18.56 9.90 4.36
N PHE A 356 -17.23 9.88 4.36
CA PHE A 356 -16.39 10.05 5.53
C PHE A 356 -15.70 11.41 5.51
N ALA A 357 -15.37 11.93 6.71
CA ALA A 357 -14.71 13.21 6.86
C ALA A 357 -13.25 13.20 6.32
N PRO A 358 -12.70 14.38 5.94
CA PRO A 358 -11.33 14.50 5.42
C PRO A 358 -10.30 13.75 6.26
N THR A 359 -9.34 13.08 5.60
CA THR A 359 -8.38 12.18 6.25
C THR A 359 -7.13 12.88 6.76
N TYR A 360 -6.93 14.14 6.37
CA TYR A 360 -5.78 14.99 6.67
C TYR A 360 -6.25 16.42 6.95
N LYS A 361 -5.57 17.31 7.70
CA LYS A 361 -4.44 17.10 8.61
C LYS A 361 -4.92 17.13 10.06
N TYR A 362 -4.82 16.00 10.74
CA TYR A 362 -5.15 15.88 12.14
C TYR A 362 -4.01 16.35 13.04
N ARG A 363 -4.35 16.79 14.24
CA ARG A 363 -3.40 16.84 15.34
C ARG A 363 -3.04 15.41 15.75
N ILE A 364 -1.78 15.20 16.10
CA ILE A 364 -1.31 13.90 16.59
C ILE A 364 -2.15 13.49 17.81
N ASN A 365 -2.60 12.23 17.84
CA ASN A 365 -3.41 11.66 18.93
C ASN A 365 -4.73 12.40 19.21
N SER A 366 -5.31 13.09 18.22
CA SER A 366 -6.53 13.87 18.39
C SER A 366 -7.45 13.77 17.19
N ASP A 367 -8.76 13.95 17.41
CA ASP A 367 -9.79 14.04 16.36
C ASP A 367 -9.98 15.46 15.84
N ASN A 368 -9.23 16.43 16.37
CA ASN A 368 -9.26 17.81 15.91
C ASN A 368 -8.28 18.03 14.75
N TYR A 369 -8.73 18.77 13.74
CA TYR A 369 -7.85 19.24 12.68
C TYR A 369 -6.91 20.34 13.19
N VAL A 370 -5.70 20.44 12.61
CA VAL A 370 -4.71 21.46 13.02
C VAL A 370 -5.28 22.89 12.92
N VAL A 371 -6.12 23.16 11.91
CA VAL A 371 -6.72 24.49 11.69
C VAL A 371 -7.65 24.97 12.81
N GLN A 372 -8.25 24.06 13.57
CA GLN A 372 -9.27 24.36 14.59
C GLN A 372 -8.67 24.92 15.90
N THR A 373 -7.37 25.22 15.93
CA THR A 373 -6.69 25.54 17.17
C THR A 373 -5.77 26.74 17.03
N GLU A 374 -6.06 27.79 17.77
CA GLU A 374 -5.45 29.11 17.63
C GLU A 374 -3.99 29.17 18.10
N LYS A 375 -3.49 28.14 18.80
CA LYS A 375 -2.24 28.21 19.58
C LYS A 375 -1.06 27.41 19.03
N SER A 376 -1.15 26.80 17.83
CA SER A 376 -0.07 25.94 17.33
C SER A 376 0.83 26.65 16.31
N LYS A 377 2.16 26.55 16.48
CA LYS A 377 3.18 26.97 15.50
C LYS A 377 3.18 26.11 14.22
N GLU A 378 2.36 25.06 14.16
CA GLU A 378 2.30 24.13 13.05
C GLU A 378 1.62 24.77 11.83
N LYS A 379 2.15 24.51 10.62
CA LYS A 379 1.59 25.06 9.39
C LYS A 379 0.09 24.71 9.29
N ARG A 380 -0.77 25.73 9.37
CA ARG A 380 -2.22 25.59 9.19
C ARG A 380 -2.47 25.05 7.79
N ARG A 381 -3.03 23.84 7.70
CA ARG A 381 -3.47 23.22 6.44
C ARG A 381 -4.97 22.99 6.51
N THR A 382 -5.67 23.27 5.42
CA THR A 382 -7.09 22.94 5.33
C THR A 382 -7.25 21.41 5.34
N PRO A 383 -8.25 20.89 6.07
CA PRO A 383 -8.60 19.48 5.97
C PRO A 383 -8.87 19.05 4.53
N ALA A 384 -8.40 17.87 4.13
CA ALA A 384 -8.55 17.34 2.76
C ALA A 384 -8.62 15.81 2.72
N TRP A 385 -9.22 15.27 1.65
CA TRP A 385 -9.21 13.85 1.31
C TRP A 385 -7.95 13.52 0.49
N CYS A 386 -6.81 13.43 1.18
CA CYS A 386 -5.53 13.13 0.56
C CYS A 386 -5.38 11.63 0.24
N ASP A 387 -5.94 10.77 1.07
CA ASP A 387 -5.80 9.31 1.01
C ASP A 387 -6.95 8.70 0.21
N ARG A 388 -6.66 8.11 -0.95
CA ARG A 388 -7.70 7.72 -1.94
C ARG A 388 -7.45 6.33 -2.52
N ILE A 389 -8.55 5.68 -2.94
CA ILE A 389 -8.53 4.39 -3.64
C ILE A 389 -9.37 4.52 -4.90
N LEU A 390 -8.73 4.38 -6.05
CA LEU A 390 -9.34 4.39 -7.39
C LEU A 390 -9.13 3.02 -8.04
N TRP A 391 -10.01 2.66 -8.98
CA TRP A 391 -9.86 1.43 -9.74
C TRP A 391 -10.23 1.59 -11.21
N LYS A 392 -9.81 0.60 -11.99
CA LYS A 392 -10.20 0.43 -13.38
C LYS A 392 -10.15 -1.04 -13.76
N GLY A 393 -11.18 -1.53 -14.44
CA GLY A 393 -11.22 -2.89 -14.96
C GLY A 393 -12.62 -3.49 -14.90
N ASP A 394 -13.00 -4.22 -15.94
CA ASP A 394 -14.33 -4.84 -16.02
C ASP A 394 -14.51 -5.90 -14.92
N GLY A 395 -15.73 -6.00 -14.38
CA GLY A 395 -16.04 -6.97 -13.33
C GLY A 395 -15.44 -6.65 -11.96
N MET A 396 -15.08 -5.39 -11.72
CA MET A 396 -14.76 -4.86 -10.39
C MET A 396 -15.95 -4.08 -9.85
N LYS A 397 -16.29 -4.28 -8.59
CA LYS A 397 -17.32 -3.51 -7.89
C LYS A 397 -16.83 -3.13 -6.50
N GLN A 398 -16.72 -1.85 -6.21
CA GLN A 398 -16.45 -1.38 -4.85
C GLN A 398 -17.70 -1.57 -3.98
N LEU A 399 -17.62 -2.44 -2.99
CA LEU A 399 -18.71 -2.81 -2.08
C LEU A 399 -18.74 -1.93 -0.83
N TRP A 400 -17.57 -1.45 -0.41
CA TRP A 400 -17.39 -0.69 0.83
C TRP A 400 -16.23 0.27 0.65
N TYR A 401 -16.34 1.50 1.16
CA TYR A 401 -15.28 2.50 1.10
C TYR A 401 -15.40 3.45 2.30
N VAL A 402 -14.48 3.33 3.25
CA VAL A 402 -14.54 4.08 4.51
C VAL A 402 -13.17 4.53 4.98
N ARG A 403 -13.19 5.40 5.99
CA ARG A 403 -12.05 5.80 6.78
C ARG A 403 -12.02 5.02 8.09
N GLY A 404 -10.84 4.65 8.57
CA GLY A 404 -10.62 4.15 9.93
C GLY A 404 -10.23 5.26 10.90
N GLU A 405 -10.42 5.04 12.20
CA GLU A 405 -10.30 6.10 13.23
C GLU A 405 -8.97 6.07 14.01
N SER A 406 -7.96 5.38 13.49
CA SER A 406 -6.64 5.32 14.13
C SER A 406 -5.98 6.70 14.20
N LYS A 407 -5.53 7.09 15.40
CA LYS A 407 -4.89 8.38 15.69
C LYS A 407 -3.35 8.32 15.64
N PHE A 408 -2.81 7.21 15.15
CA PHE A 408 -1.36 6.96 15.07
C PHE A 408 -0.61 8.03 14.26
N SER A 409 -1.25 8.55 13.21
CA SER A 409 -0.70 9.54 12.28
C SER A 409 -1.56 10.81 12.26
N ASP A 410 -1.04 11.88 11.63
CA ASP A 410 -1.83 13.04 11.23
C ASP A 410 -2.77 12.74 10.04
N HIS A 411 -2.67 11.53 9.47
CA HIS A 411 -3.63 10.94 8.56
C HIS A 411 -4.45 9.82 9.21
N ARG A 412 -5.72 9.73 8.81
CA ARG A 412 -6.59 8.58 9.09
C ARG A 412 -6.44 7.52 7.98
N PRO A 413 -6.37 6.22 8.31
CA PRO A 413 -6.31 5.18 7.30
C PRO A 413 -7.60 5.14 6.47
N VAL A 414 -7.49 4.76 5.19
CA VAL A 414 -8.63 4.58 4.28
C VAL A 414 -8.64 3.15 3.77
N GLN A 415 -9.83 2.59 3.63
CA GLN A 415 -10.01 1.18 3.30
C GLN A 415 -11.24 0.93 2.43
N SER A 416 -11.16 -0.11 1.63
CA SER A 416 -12.18 -0.48 0.67
C SER A 416 -12.28 -1.98 0.52
N LEU A 417 -13.49 -2.49 0.28
CA LEU A 417 -13.72 -3.89 -0.08
C LEU A 417 -14.27 -3.93 -1.51
N PHE A 418 -13.69 -4.78 -2.35
CA PHE A 418 -14.12 -4.99 -3.73
C PHE A 418 -14.65 -6.41 -3.95
N SER A 419 -15.65 -6.54 -4.83
CA SER A 419 -15.92 -7.76 -5.58
C SER A 419 -15.12 -7.74 -6.86
N VAL A 420 -14.42 -8.82 -7.17
CA VAL A 420 -13.51 -8.91 -8.31
C VAL A 420 -13.72 -10.23 -9.05
N HIS A 421 -14.23 -10.16 -10.28
CA HIS A 421 -14.39 -11.33 -11.14
C HIS A 421 -13.07 -11.77 -11.76
N ILE A 422 -12.56 -12.93 -11.39
CA ILE A 422 -11.34 -13.54 -11.95
C ILE A 422 -11.72 -14.59 -12.99
N ASP A 423 -11.18 -14.48 -14.19
CA ASP A 423 -11.35 -15.46 -15.27
C ASP A 423 -10.47 -16.70 -15.02
N LEU A 424 -11.09 -17.88 -15.05
CA LEU A 424 -10.43 -19.17 -14.78
C LEU A 424 -9.77 -19.79 -16.02
N LYS A 425 -10.20 -19.38 -17.22
CA LYS A 425 -9.69 -19.85 -18.51
C LYS A 425 -9.46 -18.69 -19.45
N ASN A 426 -8.47 -18.83 -20.34
CA ASN A 426 -8.18 -17.84 -21.36
C ASN A 426 -9.36 -17.75 -22.32
N GLN A 427 -10.06 -16.61 -22.34
CA GLN A 427 -11.09 -16.32 -23.33
C GLN A 427 -10.44 -15.99 -24.68
N SER A 428 -9.75 -16.95 -25.31
CA SER A 428 -9.09 -16.77 -26.61
C SER A 428 -10.05 -16.64 -27.80
N ASN A 429 -11.33 -16.30 -27.59
CA ASN A 429 -12.37 -16.22 -28.62
C ASN A 429 -13.13 -14.88 -28.69
N ARG A 430 -12.74 -13.83 -27.95
CA ARG A 430 -13.33 -12.50 -28.15
C ARG A 430 -12.72 -11.81 -29.37
N LYS A 431 -13.44 -11.88 -30.49
CA LYS A 431 -13.19 -11.14 -31.74
C LYS A 431 -12.71 -9.71 -31.44
N THR A 432 -11.47 -9.42 -31.81
CA THR A 432 -10.92 -8.06 -31.87
C THR A 432 -11.84 -7.16 -32.69
N LYS A 433 -12.41 -6.12 -32.06
CA LYS A 433 -12.97 -4.99 -32.80
C LYS A 433 -11.83 -4.32 -33.59
N PRO A 434 -12.06 -3.89 -34.85
CA PRO A 434 -11.04 -3.19 -35.61
C PRO A 434 -10.78 -1.84 -34.93
N VAL A 435 -9.56 -1.63 -34.43
CA VAL A 435 -9.13 -0.30 -34.00
C VAL A 435 -8.84 0.51 -35.25
N ASN A 436 -9.71 1.47 -35.52
CA ASN A 436 -9.51 2.48 -36.56
C ASN A 436 -8.27 3.31 -36.19
N GLN A 437 -7.18 3.10 -36.92
CA GLN A 437 -5.96 3.90 -36.83
C GLN A 437 -6.21 5.23 -37.54
N ASN A 438 -6.75 6.21 -36.81
CA ASN A 438 -6.77 7.61 -37.22
C ASN A 438 -6.82 8.52 -35.98
N HIS A 439 -5.69 8.64 -35.28
CA HIS A 439 -5.49 9.76 -34.36
C HIS A 439 -4.13 10.41 -34.60
N ARG A 440 -4.19 11.57 -35.27
CA ARG A 440 -3.13 12.58 -35.29
C ARG A 440 -2.74 12.96 -33.85
N PRO A 441 -1.45 13.22 -33.58
CA PRO A 441 -1.04 13.74 -32.28
C PRO A 441 -1.58 15.18 -32.14
N ASN A 442 -2.35 15.44 -31.09
CA ASN A 442 -2.64 16.82 -30.68
C ASN A 442 -1.34 17.46 -30.16
N PRO A 443 -1.08 18.73 -30.49
CA PRO A 443 0.14 19.40 -30.08
C PRO A 443 0.18 19.55 -28.57
N VAL A 444 1.32 19.19 -27.99
CA VAL A 444 1.65 19.39 -26.59
C VAL A 444 1.64 20.89 -26.31
N LEU A 445 0.72 21.34 -25.44
CA LEU A 445 0.78 22.66 -24.82
C LEU A 445 2.03 22.71 -23.93
N THR A 446 3.06 23.40 -24.41
CA THR A 446 4.22 23.82 -23.62
C THR A 446 3.78 24.79 -22.54
N TYR A 447 3.53 24.30 -21.33
CA TYR A 447 3.46 25.14 -20.15
C TYR A 447 4.87 25.40 -19.62
N THR A 448 5.46 26.51 -20.05
CA THR A 448 6.63 27.11 -19.42
C THR A 448 6.22 27.75 -18.10
N CYS A 449 6.10 26.97 -17.03
CA CYS A 449 5.97 27.52 -15.68
C CYS A 449 7.36 27.73 -15.06
N HIS A 450 7.86 28.97 -15.09
CA HIS A 450 8.95 29.41 -14.24
C HIS A 450 8.46 29.48 -12.78
N GLY A 451 8.40 28.32 -12.13
CA GLY A 451 8.18 28.23 -10.69
C GLY A 451 9.50 28.25 -9.93
N LYS A 452 9.79 29.33 -9.20
CA LYS A 452 10.88 29.39 -8.22
C LYS A 452 10.73 28.22 -7.25
N VAL A 453 11.69 27.29 -7.27
CA VAL A 453 11.82 26.22 -6.29
C VAL A 453 12.11 26.87 -4.94
N GLN A 454 11.12 26.87 -4.04
CA GLN A 454 11.31 27.28 -2.67
C GLN A 454 12.05 26.14 -1.95
N ALA A 455 13.35 26.34 -1.71
CA ALA A 455 14.28 25.39 -1.09
C ALA A 455 14.04 25.16 0.42
N GLU A 456 12.79 25.20 0.89
CA GLU A 456 12.47 25.13 2.32
C GLU A 456 12.51 23.72 2.90
N GLU A 457 12.49 22.66 2.09
CA GLU A 457 12.70 21.29 2.59
C GLU A 457 14.19 20.94 2.77
N ILE A 458 15.10 21.61 2.06
CA ILE A 458 16.56 21.42 2.22
C ILE A 458 17.10 22.13 3.47
N LEU A 459 16.48 23.25 3.87
CA LEU A 459 16.91 24.03 5.04
C LEU A 459 16.49 23.38 6.37
N LEU A 460 15.42 22.57 6.39
CA LEU A 460 15.02 21.79 7.57
C LEU A 460 15.86 20.52 7.73
N LEU A 461 16.30 19.93 6.62
CA LEU A 461 17.15 18.73 6.60
C LEU A 461 18.58 18.97 7.09
N THR A 462 19.09 20.20 6.99
CA THR A 462 20.42 20.58 7.45
C THR A 462 20.42 21.24 8.84
N ARG A 463 19.26 21.66 9.36
CA ARG A 463 19.14 22.26 10.71
C ARG A 463 18.91 21.27 11.86
N ALA A 464 18.55 20.01 11.57
CA ALA A 464 18.34 18.98 12.60
C ALA A 464 19.63 18.29 13.10
N GLN A 465 20.82 18.77 12.70
CA GLN A 465 22.13 18.17 13.01
C GLN A 465 23.05 19.07 13.86
N SER A 466 22.52 20.07 14.58
CA SER A 466 23.36 21.03 15.34
C SER A 466 22.98 21.28 16.81
N CYS A 467 22.14 20.44 17.44
CA CYS A 467 21.77 20.66 18.85
C CYS A 467 21.65 19.37 19.66
N ILE A 468 22.71 18.55 19.71
CA ILE A 468 22.92 17.54 20.76
C ILE A 468 24.44 17.51 21.01
N ASP A 469 24.88 18.19 22.08
CA ASP A 469 26.08 17.91 22.89
C ASP A 469 26.50 19.17 23.65
N THR A 470 26.07 19.31 24.91
CA THR A 470 26.89 19.63 26.10
C THR A 470 26.02 20.02 27.30
N LEU A 471 25.96 19.14 28.30
CA LEU A 471 25.58 19.41 29.70
C LEU A 471 26.88 19.53 30.54
N PRO A 472 26.87 20.01 31.80
CA PRO A 472 27.44 21.30 32.17
C PRO A 472 28.62 21.21 33.15
N ARG A 473 29.41 22.28 33.28
CA ARG A 473 30.33 22.48 34.41
C ARG A 473 29.86 23.66 35.27
N LEU A 474 29.44 23.33 36.49
CA LEU A 474 29.49 24.19 37.67
C LEU A 474 30.94 24.63 37.95
N ILE A 475 31.14 25.86 38.45
CA ILE A 475 31.92 26.22 39.66
C ILE A 475 32.09 27.77 39.72
N SER A 476 31.52 28.32 40.80
CA SER A 476 32.04 29.37 41.71
C SER A 476 32.28 30.83 41.25
N SER A 477 31.45 31.70 41.84
CA SER A 477 31.77 32.93 42.61
C SER A 477 32.69 34.02 42.01
N ALA A 478 32.16 35.26 41.92
CA ALA A 478 32.54 36.40 42.79
C ALA A 478 32.06 37.74 42.20
N SER A 479 31.03 38.32 42.83
CA SER A 479 30.70 39.74 43.10
C SER A 479 29.20 39.97 43.02
#